data_AF-A0A970FCK5-F1
#
_entry.id   AF-A0A970FCK5-F1
#
_cell.length_a   1.000
_cell.length_b   1.000
_cell.length_c   1.000
_cell.angle_alpha   90.00
_cell.angle_beta   90.00
_cell.angle_gamma   90.00
#
_symmetry.space_group_name_H-M   'P 1'
#
loop_
_entity.id
_entity.type
_entity.pdbx_description
1 polymer ?
#
loop_
_entity_poly.entity_id
_entity_poly.type
_entity_poly.pdbx_seq_one_letter_code
_entity_poly.pdbx_strand_id
1 'polypeptide(L)' 'MSKIRIYELAKMLGESNKVLIDHLTDLGINVKSHMSSIDKETARLL' A
#
# COMPACT_ATOMS: atom_id res chain seq x y z
N MET A 1 -12.71 -10.20 -3.49
CA MET A 1 -12.11 -8.95 -2.96
C MET A 1 -11.11 -8.43 -3.98
N SER A 2 -11.30 -7.21 -4.49
CA SER A 2 -10.34 -6.59 -5.41
C SER A 2 -9.09 -6.16 -4.65
N LYS A 3 -7.91 -6.43 -5.22
CA LYS A 3 -6.62 -5.96 -4.70
C LYS A 3 -6.09 -4.80 -5.57
N ILE A 4 -5.20 -4.00 -5.02
CA ILE A 4 -4.44 -2.95 -5.71
C ILE A 4 -2.96 -3.11 -5.37
N ARG A 5 -2.05 -2.84 -6.31
CA ARG A 5 -0.62 -2.84 -5.99
C ARG A 5 -0.22 -1.54 -5.30
N ILE A 6 0.72 -1.63 -4.38
CA ILE A 6 1.17 -0.46 -3.60
C ILE A 6 1.66 0.67 -4.50
N TYR A 7 2.40 0.38 -5.58
CA TYR A 7 2.85 1.44 -6.49
C TYR A 7 1.73 2.11 -7.28
N GLU A 8 0.64 1.39 -7.56
CA GLU A 8 -0.53 1.95 -8.24
C GLU A 8 -1.25 2.90 -7.29
N LEU A 9 -1.41 2.49 -6.03
CA LEU A 9 -1.96 3.33 -4.96
C LEU A 9 -1.08 4.56 -4.71
N ALA A 10 0.24 4.40 -4.65
CA ALA A 10 1.21 5.50 -4.52
C ALA A 10 1.01 6.57 -5.60
N LYS A 11 0.93 6.12 -6.86
CA LYS A 11 0.70 7.00 -8.00
C LYS A 11 -0.67 7.70 -7.93
N MET A 12 -1.71 7.02 -7.45
CA MET A 12 -3.04 7.61 -7.28
C MET A 12 -3.09 8.67 -6.17
N LEU A 13 -2.35 8.45 -5.08
CA LEU A 13 -2.28 9.36 -3.94
C LEU A 13 -1.26 10.50 -4.13
N GLY A 14 -0.40 10.41 -5.15
CA GLY A 14 0.71 11.35 -5.34
C GLY A 14 1.83 11.16 -4.30
N GLU A 15 1.87 10.00 -3.65
CA GLU A 15 2.81 9.67 -2.59
C GLU A 15 3.93 8.76 -3.09
N SER A 16 5.01 8.67 -2.33
CA SER A 16 6.09 7.74 -2.65
C SER A 16 5.74 6.31 -2.22
N ASN A 17 6.23 5.33 -2.98
CA ASN A 17 6.12 3.90 -2.60
C ASN A 17 6.64 3.62 -1.19
N LYS A 18 7.70 4.34 -0.78
CA LYS A 18 8.33 4.17 0.53
C LYS A 18 7.40 4.60 1.66
N VAL A 19 6.74 5.76 1.53
CA VAL A 19 5.78 6.28 2.53
C VAL A 19 4.67 5.27 2.77
N LEU A 20 4.09 4.70 1.71
CA LEU A 20 3.03 3.70 1.85
C LEU A 20 3.51 2.40 2.49
N ILE A 21 4.71 1.93 2.14
CA ILE A 21 5.29 0.72 2.78
C ILE A 21 5.54 0.97 4.27
N ASP A 22 6.06 2.15 4.61
CA ASP A 22 6.33 2.53 5.99
C ASP A 22 5.01 2.61 6.79
N HIS A 23 3.96 3.26 6.26
CA HIS A 23 2.62 3.27 6.88
C HIS A 23 2.02 1.88 7.05
N LEU A 24 2.13 1.02 6.03
CA LEU A 24 1.66 -0.37 6.11
C LEU A 24 2.40 -1.13 7.21
N THR A 25 3.70 -0.90 7.33
CA THR A 25 4.53 -1.53 8.37
C THR A 25 4.13 -1.04 9.77
N ASP A 26 3.84 0.24 9.94
CA ASP A 26 3.36 0.82 11.20
C ASP A 26 1.99 0.26 11.62
N LEU A 27 1.14 -0.10 10.66
CA LEU A 27 -0.13 -0.81 10.88
C LEU A 27 0.05 -2.31 11.15
N GLY A 28 1.29 -2.82 11.20
CA GLY A 28 1.60 -4.24 11.38
C GLY A 28 1.42 -5.09 10.12
N ILE A 29 1.23 -4.46 8.96
CA ILE A 29 1.01 -5.11 7.67
C ILE A 29 2.34 -5.21 6.93
N ASN A 30 3.01 -6.36 7.08
CA ASN A 30 4.29 -6.59 6.42
C ASN A 30 4.10 -6.88 4.93
N VAL A 31 4.71 -6.05 4.08
CA VAL A 31 4.67 -6.16 2.61
C VAL A 31 6.08 -6.31 2.06
N LYS A 32 6.25 -7.15 1.04
CA LYS A 32 7.59 -7.50 0.53
C LYS A 32 8.25 -6.37 -0.27
N SER A 33 7.44 -5.59 -0.97
CA SER A 33 7.87 -4.51 -1.86
C SER A 33 6.67 -3.72 -2.38
N HIS A 34 6.92 -2.64 -3.10
CA HIS A 34 5.91 -1.83 -3.79
C HIS A 34 5.11 -2.59 -4.87
N MET A 35 5.55 -3.78 -5.28
CA MET A 35 4.79 -4.67 -6.17
C MET A 35 3.76 -5.54 -5.44
N SER A 36 3.82 -5.57 -4.10
CA SER A 36 2.86 -6.31 -3.28
C SER A 36 1.45 -5.74 -3.50
N SER A 37 0.47 -6.63 -3.51
CA SER A 37 -0.93 -6.25 -3.63
C SER A 37 -1.60 -6.29 -2.26
N ILE A 38 -2.27 -5.19 -1.91
CA ILE A 38 -3.13 -5.10 -0.73
C ILE A 38 -4.59 -5.10 -1.17
N ASP A 39 -5.45 -5.58 -0.30
CA ASP A 39 -6.90 -5.51 -0.47
C ASP A 39 -7.40 -4.06 -0.36
N LYS A 40 -8.58 -3.79 -0.93
CA LYS A 40 -9.18 -2.45 -0.88
C LYS A 40 -9.52 -1.98 0.54
N GLU A 41 -9.73 -2.88 1.50
CA GLU A 41 -10.03 -2.48 2.87
C GLU A 41 -8.76 -1.93 3.52
N THR A 42 -7.64 -2.66 3.42
CA THR A 42 -6.31 -2.16 3.79
C THR A 42 -5.95 -0.85 3.09
N ALA A 43 -6.20 -0.74 1.77
CA ALA A 43 -5.89 0.47 1.01
C ALA A 43 -6.67 1.71 1.46
N ARG A 44 -7.81 1.56 2.15
CA ARG A 44 -8.60 2.69 2.71
C ARG A 44 -8.04 3.22 4.03
N LEU A 45 -7.08 2.51 4.64
CA LEU A 45 -6.41 2.93 5.87
C LEU A 45 -5.22 3.86 5.60
N LEU A 46 -4.87 4.06 4.32
CA LEU A 46 -3.75 4.87 3.82
C LEU A 46 -4.28 6.14 3.16
#